data_AF-A0A398CC12-F1
#
_entry.id   AF-A0A398CC12-F1
#
_cell.length_a   1.000
_cell.length_b   1.000
_cell.length_c   1.000
_cell.angle_alpha   90.00
_cell.angle_beta   90.00
_cell.angle_gamma   90.00
#
_symmetry.space_group_name_H-M   'P 1'
#
loop_
_entity.id
_entity.type
_entity.pdbx_description
1 polymer ?
#
loop_
_entity_poly.entity_id
_entity_poly.type
_entity_poly.pdbx_seq_one_letter_code
_entity_poly.pdbx_strand_id
1 'polypeptide(L)'
;MLRHASRPTRIPGSQLIRDRRTVRQFREDPVPQLLITKLLDIACWAPNHGFREPWRFIQYRGEARRTFAESVVATFSAEEKEKNGDRRLAYYMDIPVHLIVVAKEDPRAKQREEDFAAVCCWIQNFQLAAGKEGSASSGKRIPICTLRLSGDGRRPRGERIAPCCTSDIRRHSDARPR
;
A
#
# COMPACT_ATOMS: atom_id res chain seq x y z
N MET A 1 10.21 38.42 34.74
CA MET A 1 9.25 37.42 34.22
C MET A 1 10.02 36.36 33.42
N LEU A 2 10.07 35.10 33.86
CA LEU A 2 10.76 34.02 33.13
C LEU A 2 9.74 33.14 32.39
N ARG A 3 9.59 33.38 31.07
CA ARG A 3 8.78 32.51 30.19
C ARG A 3 9.46 31.15 30.09
N HIS A 4 8.95 30.16 30.82
CA HIS A 4 9.35 28.76 30.66
C HIS A 4 8.86 28.26 29.30
N ALA A 5 9.72 28.33 28.28
CA ALA A 5 9.47 27.76 26.97
C ALA A 5 9.53 26.23 27.08
N SER A 6 8.39 25.60 27.35
CA SER A 6 8.24 24.15 27.37
C SER A 6 8.67 23.56 26.03
N ARG A 7 9.76 22.78 26.05
CA ARG A 7 10.25 22.09 24.84
C ARG A 7 9.13 21.21 24.29
N PRO A 8 8.78 21.30 22.99
CA PRO A 8 7.70 20.50 22.43
C PRO A 8 8.01 19.01 22.52
N THR A 9 7.14 18.26 23.19
CA THR A 9 7.32 16.83 23.46
C THR A 9 7.44 16.04 22.16
N ARG A 10 8.66 15.55 21.87
CA ARG A 10 8.91 14.69 20.70
C ARG A 10 8.34 13.30 20.95
N ILE A 11 7.14 13.04 20.45
CA ILE A 11 6.56 11.68 20.41
C ILE A 11 7.45 10.81 19.50
N PRO A 12 8.08 9.73 19.99
CA PRO A 12 8.89 8.83 19.15
C PRO A 12 8.08 8.27 17.98
N GLY A 13 8.73 8.06 16.83
CA GLY A 13 8.07 7.53 15.62
C GLY A 13 7.07 8.47 14.92
N SER A 14 6.57 9.53 15.58
CA SER A 14 5.55 10.44 15.00
C SER A 14 5.98 11.10 13.69
N GLN A 15 7.28 11.33 13.50
CA GLN A 15 7.84 11.86 12.26
C GLN A 15 7.66 10.88 11.09
N LEU A 16 7.76 9.57 11.31
CA LEU A 16 7.57 8.56 10.26
C LEU A 16 6.14 8.58 9.69
N ILE A 17 5.15 8.82 10.57
CA ILE A 17 3.74 8.98 10.18
C ILE A 17 3.54 10.27 9.38
N ARG A 18 4.19 11.36 9.80
CA ARG A 18 4.09 12.69 9.16
C ARG A 18 4.79 12.78 7.81
N ASP A 19 5.88 12.03 7.62
CA ASP A 19 6.71 12.08 6.40
C ASP A 19 6.34 11.00 5.37
N ARG A 20 5.54 9.99 5.75
CA ARG A 20 4.99 9.00 4.80
C ARG A 20 4.26 9.71 3.64
N ARG A 21 4.70 9.48 2.40
CA ARG A 21 4.05 9.97 1.19
C ARG A 21 3.68 8.78 0.30
N THR A 22 2.55 8.91 -0.40
CA THR A 22 2.17 7.98 -1.46
C THR A 22 3.01 8.28 -2.70
N VAL A 23 3.75 7.30 -3.21
CA VAL A 23 4.70 7.46 -4.32
C VAL A 23 4.03 7.03 -5.64
N ARG A 24 4.28 7.77 -6.72
CA ARG A 24 3.76 7.53 -8.09
C ARG A 24 4.84 7.66 -9.18
N GLN A 25 6.10 7.60 -8.78
CA GLN A 25 7.29 7.70 -9.64
C GLN A 25 8.37 6.81 -9.03
N PHE A 26 8.77 5.80 -9.78
CA PHE A 26 9.56 4.68 -9.27
C PHE A 26 10.97 4.69 -9.89
N ARG A 27 11.79 3.71 -9.53
CA ARG A 27 13.11 3.47 -10.11
C ARG A 27 13.11 2.06 -10.67
N GLU A 28 13.80 1.87 -11.79
CA GLU A 28 13.95 0.56 -12.44
C GLU A 28 14.81 -0.41 -11.62
N ASP A 29 15.54 0.09 -10.60
CA ASP A 29 16.33 -0.71 -9.65
C ASP A 29 15.52 -1.89 -9.07
N PRO A 30 16.03 -3.13 -9.14
CA PRO A 30 15.27 -4.30 -8.76
C PRO A 30 15.04 -4.40 -7.25
N VAL A 31 13.75 -4.42 -6.89
CA VAL A 31 13.11 -4.97 -5.67
C VAL A 31 13.85 -6.10 -4.92
N PRO A 32 14.78 -5.89 -3.96
CA PRO A 32 15.45 -7.02 -3.30
C PRO A 32 14.45 -7.82 -2.46
N GLN A 33 14.33 -9.13 -2.74
CA GLN A 33 13.28 -9.95 -2.10
C GLN A 33 13.37 -9.95 -0.58
N LEU A 34 14.59 -10.00 -0.03
CA LEU A 34 14.83 -9.95 1.42
C LEU A 34 14.33 -8.64 2.07
N LEU A 35 14.34 -7.51 1.35
CA LEU A 35 13.76 -6.27 1.83
C LEU A 35 12.23 -6.38 1.89
N ILE A 36 11.62 -6.99 0.88
CA ILE A 36 10.17 -7.22 0.86
C ILE A 36 9.76 -8.14 2.01
N THR A 37 10.44 -9.27 2.22
CA THR A 37 10.20 -10.18 3.36
C THR A 37 10.27 -9.43 4.70
N LYS A 38 11.37 -8.71 4.97
CA LYS A 38 11.51 -7.91 6.21
C LYS A 38 10.37 -6.90 6.41
N LEU A 39 9.86 -6.30 5.33
CA LEU A 39 8.74 -5.36 5.40
C LEU A 39 7.41 -6.08 5.67
N LEU A 40 7.20 -7.30 5.15
CA LEU A 40 6.06 -8.14 5.51
C LEU A 40 6.11 -8.49 7.01
N ASP A 41 7.27 -8.95 7.49
CA ASP A 41 7.48 -9.36 8.89
C ASP A 41 7.19 -8.21 9.88
N ILE A 42 7.68 -7.00 9.56
CA ILE A 42 7.41 -5.79 10.36
C ILE A 42 5.91 -5.44 10.33
N ALA A 43 5.23 -5.66 9.20
CA ALA A 43 3.83 -5.31 9.06
C ALA A 43 2.87 -6.25 9.81
N CYS A 44 3.25 -7.52 10.01
CA CYS A 44 2.48 -8.50 10.79
C CYS A 44 2.26 -8.10 12.25
N TRP A 45 3.01 -7.13 12.79
CA TRP A 45 2.74 -6.45 14.07
C TRP A 45 1.48 -5.55 14.04
N ALA A 46 0.56 -5.77 13.10
CA ALA A 46 -0.74 -5.12 13.06
C ALA A 46 -1.72 -5.77 14.07
N PRO A 47 -2.52 -4.96 14.78
CA PRO A 47 -3.55 -5.48 15.68
C PRO A 47 -4.56 -6.33 14.89
N ASN A 48 -4.72 -7.59 15.29
CA ASN A 48 -5.66 -8.53 14.70
C ASN A 48 -6.34 -9.34 15.82
N HIS A 49 -7.67 -9.49 15.75
CA HIS A 49 -8.44 -10.07 16.85
C HIS A 49 -8.38 -11.61 16.84
N GLY A 50 -7.95 -12.21 17.96
CA GLY A 50 -7.87 -13.67 18.08
C GLY A 50 -6.76 -14.32 17.26
N PHE A 51 -5.66 -13.60 16.97
CA PHE A 51 -4.47 -14.11 16.28
C PHE A 51 -4.77 -14.79 14.92
N ARG A 52 -5.74 -14.24 14.18
CA ARG A 52 -6.20 -14.81 12.89
C ARG A 52 -5.29 -14.50 11.71
N GLU A 53 -4.43 -13.49 11.82
CA GLU A 53 -3.51 -13.00 10.78
C GLU A 53 -4.11 -13.11 9.36
N PRO A 54 -5.20 -12.37 9.05
CA PRO A 54 -6.07 -12.64 7.90
C PRO A 54 -5.43 -12.30 6.54
N TRP A 55 -4.30 -11.59 6.53
CA TRP A 55 -3.57 -11.17 5.33
C TRP A 55 -2.91 -12.33 4.59
N ARG A 56 -3.11 -12.38 3.27
CA ARG A 56 -2.36 -13.22 2.33
C ARG A 56 -1.84 -12.35 1.19
N PHE A 57 -0.73 -12.75 0.58
CA PHE A 57 0.02 -11.89 -0.34
C PHE A 57 0.22 -12.57 -1.69
N ILE A 58 -0.06 -11.83 -2.77
CA ILE A 58 0.28 -12.23 -4.14
C ILE A 58 1.25 -11.18 -4.70
N GLN A 59 2.43 -11.64 -5.13
CA GLN A 59 3.52 -10.79 -5.60
C GLN A 59 3.73 -10.96 -7.10
N TYR A 60 3.67 -9.88 -7.87
CA TYR A 60 4.02 -9.87 -9.29
C TYR A 60 5.29 -9.03 -9.50
N ARG A 61 6.32 -9.64 -10.10
CA ARG A 61 7.63 -9.03 -10.38
C ARG A 61 8.23 -9.61 -11.68
N GLY A 62 9.17 -8.89 -12.30
CA GLY A 62 9.69 -9.28 -13.62
C GLY A 62 8.57 -9.28 -14.68
N GLU A 63 8.52 -10.31 -15.53
CA GLU A 63 7.49 -10.44 -16.58
C GLU A 63 6.08 -10.65 -16.04
N ALA A 64 5.90 -11.25 -14.86
CA ALA A 64 4.58 -11.48 -14.27
C ALA A 64 3.79 -10.17 -14.00
N ARG A 65 4.47 -9.02 -13.99
CA ARG A 65 3.85 -7.69 -13.91
C ARG A 65 2.99 -7.37 -15.13
N ARG A 66 3.35 -7.88 -16.31
CA ARG A 66 2.57 -7.77 -17.54
C ARG A 66 1.20 -8.42 -17.37
N THR A 67 1.20 -9.69 -16.96
CA THR A 67 -0.03 -10.46 -16.69
C THR A 67 -0.92 -9.75 -15.66
N PHE A 68 -0.33 -9.16 -14.62
CA PHE A 68 -1.07 -8.34 -13.67
C PHE A 68 -1.64 -7.06 -14.30
N ALA A 69 -0.82 -6.26 -14.98
CA ALA A 69 -1.23 -5.01 -15.62
C ALA A 69 -2.36 -5.21 -16.63
N GLU A 70 -2.23 -6.23 -17.48
CA GLU A 70 -3.23 -6.64 -18.46
C GLU A 70 -4.52 -7.12 -17.76
N SER A 71 -4.41 -7.92 -16.68
CA SER A 71 -5.57 -8.35 -15.88
C SER A 71 -6.31 -7.19 -15.21
N VAL A 72 -5.60 -6.19 -14.68
CA VAL A 72 -6.22 -4.99 -14.09
C VAL A 72 -6.94 -4.19 -15.17
N VAL A 73 -6.27 -3.88 -16.29
CA VAL A 73 -6.88 -3.13 -17.40
C VAL A 73 -8.08 -3.88 -17.99
N ALA A 74 -8.06 -5.22 -18.02
CA ALA A 74 -9.21 -6.04 -18.43
C ALA A 74 -10.46 -5.83 -17.56
N THR A 75 -10.34 -5.45 -16.28
CA THR A 75 -11.50 -5.18 -15.40
C THR A 75 -12.20 -3.84 -15.64
N PHE A 76 -11.57 -2.91 -16.36
CA PHE A 76 -12.14 -1.58 -16.63
C PHE A 76 -13.31 -1.63 -17.62
N SER A 77 -14.16 -0.60 -17.62
CA SER A 77 -15.23 -0.45 -18.62
C SER A 77 -14.66 -0.24 -20.03
N ALA A 78 -15.48 -0.40 -21.08
CA ALA A 78 -15.07 -0.10 -22.45
C ALA A 78 -14.63 1.38 -22.62
N GLU A 79 -15.40 2.30 -22.04
CA GLU A 79 -15.12 3.75 -22.01
C GLU A 79 -13.81 4.07 -21.25
N GLU A 80 -13.54 3.38 -20.14
CA GLU A 80 -12.29 3.55 -19.39
C GLU A 80 -11.07 3.01 -20.15
N LYS A 81 -11.24 1.90 -20.88
CA LYS A 81 -10.20 1.32 -21.76
C LYS A 81 -9.88 2.25 -22.92
N GLU A 82 -10.89 2.74 -23.62
CA GLU A 82 -10.74 3.71 -24.72
C GLU A 82 -10.03 4.99 -24.24
N LYS A 83 -10.47 5.58 -23.12
CA LYS A 83 -9.93 6.86 -22.62
C LYS A 83 -8.57 6.74 -21.93
N ASN A 84 -8.22 5.57 -21.38
CA ASN A 84 -7.08 5.44 -20.45
C ASN A 84 -6.34 4.10 -20.45
N GLY A 85 -6.73 3.10 -21.24
CA GLY A 85 -6.21 1.72 -21.19
C GLY A 85 -4.69 1.64 -21.21
N ASP A 86 -4.08 2.13 -22.30
CA ASP A 86 -2.62 2.08 -22.48
C ASP A 86 -1.87 2.89 -21.42
N ARG A 87 -2.40 4.06 -21.05
CA ARG A 87 -1.83 4.92 -19.99
C ARG A 87 -1.84 4.22 -18.62
N ARG A 88 -2.87 3.42 -18.34
CA ARG A 88 -2.96 2.60 -17.12
C ARG A 88 -2.04 1.39 -17.21
N LEU A 89 -1.98 0.71 -18.36
CA LEU A 89 -1.09 -0.42 -18.61
C LEU A 89 0.38 -0.01 -18.39
N ALA A 90 0.80 1.09 -19.01
CA ALA A 90 2.14 1.67 -18.85
C ALA A 90 2.44 2.03 -17.38
N TYR A 91 1.49 2.66 -16.66
CA TYR A 91 1.65 2.95 -15.23
C TYR A 91 1.81 1.68 -14.37
N TYR A 92 1.11 0.58 -14.69
CA TYR A 92 1.32 -0.69 -14.00
C TYR A 92 2.62 -1.40 -14.42
N MET A 93 3.17 -1.11 -15.59
CA MET A 93 4.48 -1.60 -16.03
C MET A 93 5.67 -0.77 -15.49
N ASP A 94 5.44 0.49 -15.08
CA ASP A 94 6.44 1.34 -14.38
C ASP A 94 6.69 0.88 -12.92
N ILE A 95 5.70 0.23 -12.29
CA ILE A 95 5.84 -0.35 -10.95
C ILE A 95 6.66 -1.66 -11.04
N PRO A 96 7.86 -1.78 -10.41
CA PRO A 96 8.69 -2.98 -10.53
C PRO A 96 8.29 -4.15 -9.60
N VAL A 97 7.39 -3.93 -8.63
CA VAL A 97 6.74 -4.99 -7.84
C VAL A 97 5.31 -4.60 -7.48
N HIS A 98 4.33 -5.42 -7.88
CA HIS A 98 2.97 -5.33 -7.33
C HIS A 98 2.84 -6.29 -6.15
N LEU A 99 2.28 -5.81 -5.04
CA LEU A 99 1.98 -6.61 -3.85
C LEU A 99 0.49 -6.47 -3.55
N ILE A 100 -0.26 -7.53 -3.86
CA ILE A 100 -1.70 -7.58 -3.64
C ILE A 100 -1.97 -8.24 -2.30
N VAL A 101 -2.71 -7.54 -1.45
CA VAL A 101 -3.10 -8.05 -0.13
C VAL A 101 -4.56 -8.51 -0.21
N VAL A 102 -4.77 -9.80 0.02
CA VAL A 102 -6.10 -10.43 0.07
C VAL A 102 -6.37 -10.90 1.48
N ALA A 103 -7.65 -11.00 1.84
CA ALA A 103 -8.11 -11.69 3.03
C ALA A 103 -9.18 -12.71 2.65
N LYS A 104 -9.24 -13.83 3.38
CA LYS A 104 -10.37 -14.73 3.29
C LYS A 104 -11.62 -14.01 3.80
N GLU A 105 -12.70 -14.08 3.04
CA GLU A 105 -13.96 -13.45 3.42
C GLU A 105 -14.71 -14.34 4.40
N ASP A 106 -14.62 -14.02 5.70
CA ASP A 106 -15.40 -14.71 6.72
C ASP A 106 -16.91 -14.48 6.49
N PRO A 107 -17.77 -15.51 6.60
CA PRO A 107 -19.22 -15.34 6.44
C PRO A 107 -19.84 -14.45 7.53
N ARG A 108 -19.25 -14.39 8.73
CA ARG A 108 -19.75 -13.61 9.88
C ARG A 108 -19.34 -12.15 9.74
N ALA A 109 -20.32 -11.23 9.79
CA ALA A 109 -20.08 -9.80 9.58
C ALA A 109 -19.00 -9.21 10.50
N LYS A 110 -19.10 -9.47 11.81
CA LYS A 110 -18.13 -9.00 12.81
C LYS A 110 -16.69 -9.46 12.51
N GLN A 111 -16.48 -10.74 12.22
CA GLN A 111 -15.13 -11.26 11.92
C GLN A 111 -14.59 -10.67 10.62
N ARG A 112 -15.43 -10.56 9.58
CA ARG A 112 -15.09 -9.95 8.30
C ARG A 112 -14.70 -8.47 8.44
N GLU A 113 -15.33 -7.72 9.34
CA GLU A 113 -15.00 -6.32 9.64
C GLU A 113 -13.73 -6.19 10.49
N GLU A 114 -13.56 -7.03 11.51
CA GLU A 114 -12.32 -7.14 12.29
C GLU A 114 -11.11 -7.49 11.39
N ASP A 115 -11.26 -8.46 10.49
CA ASP A 115 -10.19 -8.92 9.60
C ASP A 115 -9.84 -7.85 8.56
N PHE A 116 -10.85 -7.19 8.01
CA PHE A 116 -10.67 -6.04 7.12
C PHE A 116 -9.89 -4.91 7.82
N ALA A 117 -10.26 -4.56 9.06
CA ALA A 117 -9.56 -3.54 9.85
C ALA A 117 -8.11 -3.95 10.14
N ALA A 118 -7.87 -5.21 10.50
CA ALA A 118 -6.54 -5.75 10.72
C ALA A 118 -5.65 -5.63 9.47
N VAL A 119 -6.19 -5.92 8.27
CA VAL A 119 -5.44 -5.73 7.00
C VAL A 119 -5.22 -4.25 6.68
N CYS A 120 -6.16 -3.36 6.97
CA CYS A 120 -5.93 -1.91 6.83
C CYS A 120 -4.79 -1.42 7.74
N CYS A 121 -4.71 -1.90 8.98
CA CYS A 121 -3.58 -1.64 9.89
C CYS A 121 -2.27 -2.25 9.37
N TRP A 122 -2.31 -3.47 8.83
CA TRP A 122 -1.15 -4.12 8.20
C TRP A 122 -0.61 -3.29 7.02
N ILE A 123 -1.47 -2.82 6.12
CA ILE A 123 -1.10 -1.97 4.98
C ILE A 123 -0.46 -0.67 5.47
N GLN A 124 -0.97 -0.06 6.54
CA GLN A 124 -0.37 1.14 7.12
C GLN A 124 1.00 0.87 7.75
N ASN A 125 1.16 -0.20 8.54
CA ASN A 125 2.45 -0.61 9.10
C ASN A 125 3.50 -0.85 7.99
N PHE A 126 3.10 -1.59 6.95
CA PHE A 126 3.92 -1.89 5.78
C PHE A 126 4.36 -0.62 5.05
N GLN A 127 3.45 0.34 4.81
CA GLN A 127 3.79 1.63 4.19
C GLN A 127 4.73 2.49 5.05
N LEU A 128 4.58 2.48 6.38
CA LEU A 128 5.47 3.20 7.30
C LEU A 128 6.88 2.58 7.27
N ALA A 129 6.99 1.25 7.38
CA ALA A 129 8.26 0.55 7.30
C ALA A 129 8.95 0.77 5.94
N ALA A 130 8.22 0.64 4.83
CA ALA A 130 8.74 0.85 3.49
C ALA A 130 9.19 2.30 3.25
N GLY A 131 8.46 3.27 3.82
CA GLY A 131 8.84 4.69 3.80
C GLY A 131 10.15 4.96 4.56
N LYS A 132 10.38 4.31 5.70
CA LYS A 132 11.62 4.42 6.47
C LYS A 132 12.82 3.90 5.68
N GLU A 133 12.74 2.66 5.21
CA GLU A 133 13.85 1.99 4.51
C GLU A 133 14.16 2.70 3.17
N GLY A 134 13.14 3.12 2.43
CA GLY A 134 13.30 3.88 1.18
C GLY A 134 13.82 5.31 1.35
N SER A 135 13.72 5.88 2.56
CA SER A 135 14.33 7.17 2.91
C SER A 135 15.79 7.01 3.36
N ALA A 136 16.12 5.91 4.04
CA ALA A 136 17.50 5.60 4.43
C ALA A 136 18.37 5.15 3.24
N SER A 137 17.80 4.41 2.29
CA SER A 137 18.52 3.90 1.11
C SER A 137 18.51 4.91 -0.06
N SER A 138 19.20 6.04 0.11
CA SER A 138 19.57 6.99 -0.97
C SER A 138 18.47 7.28 -2.02
N GLY A 139 17.25 7.55 -1.58
CA GLY A 139 16.12 7.90 -2.45
C GLY A 139 15.45 6.73 -3.18
N LYS A 140 15.75 5.48 -2.84
CA LYS A 140 15.06 4.27 -3.33
C LYS A 140 13.65 4.14 -2.74
N ARG A 141 12.75 5.01 -3.17
CA ARG A 141 11.33 5.01 -2.76
C ARG A 141 10.68 3.67 -3.15
N ILE A 142 10.43 2.82 -2.15
CA ILE A 142 9.99 1.44 -2.38
C ILE A 142 8.58 1.44 -3.00
N PRO A 143 8.39 0.83 -4.19
CA PRO A 143 7.28 1.14 -5.07
C PRO A 143 6.10 0.17 -4.88
N ILE A 144 5.48 0.16 -3.70
CA ILE A 144 4.35 -0.73 -3.44
C ILE A 144 3.03 -0.04 -3.77
N CYS A 145 2.48 -0.37 -4.95
CA CYS A 145 1.07 -0.17 -5.21
C CYS A 145 0.27 -1.33 -4.62
N THR A 146 -0.25 -1.16 -3.40
CA THR A 146 -1.37 -1.99 -2.93
C THR A 146 -2.58 -1.64 -3.78
N LEU A 147 -3.06 -2.55 -4.63
CA LEU A 147 -4.13 -2.22 -5.58
C LEU A 147 -5.52 -2.52 -5.01
N ARG A 148 -6.45 -1.57 -5.16
CA ARG A 148 -7.89 -1.81 -4.95
C ARG A 148 -8.49 -2.34 -6.26
N LEU A 149 -8.79 -3.64 -6.34
CA LEU A 149 -9.72 -4.14 -7.36
C LEU A 149 -11.16 -3.89 -6.89
N SER A 150 -11.75 -2.81 -7.39
CA SER A 150 -13.20 -2.55 -7.31
C SER A 150 -13.90 -3.10 -8.55
N GLY A 151 -14.22 -4.40 -8.54
CA GLY A 151 -14.92 -5.12 -9.61
C GLY A 151 -15.14 -6.59 -9.24
N ASP A 152 -15.72 -7.40 -10.13
CA ASP A 152 -15.67 -8.88 -10.00
C ASP A 152 -14.19 -9.31 -10.03
N GLY A 153 -13.60 -9.26 -11.23
CA GLY A 153 -12.24 -9.67 -11.51
C GLY A 153 -11.88 -11.07 -11.03
N ARG A 154 -12.58 -12.14 -11.47
CA ARG A 154 -12.26 -13.57 -11.23
C ARG A 154 -11.54 -13.84 -9.90
N ARG A 155 -12.23 -13.56 -8.79
CA ARG A 155 -11.70 -13.84 -7.43
C ARG A 155 -11.57 -15.35 -7.20
N PRO A 156 -10.59 -15.81 -6.42
CA PRO A 156 -10.70 -17.06 -5.69
C PRO A 156 -12.01 -17.07 -4.88
N ARG A 157 -12.78 -18.16 -4.91
CA ARG A 157 -14.11 -18.21 -4.30
C ARG A 157 -14.00 -18.07 -2.77
N GLY A 158 -14.43 -16.92 -2.25
CA GLY A 158 -14.37 -16.58 -0.83
C GLY A 158 -13.17 -15.73 -0.40
N GLU A 159 -12.53 -14.99 -1.32
CA GLU A 159 -11.50 -14.00 -0.99
C GLU A 159 -11.90 -12.56 -1.38
N ARG A 160 -11.53 -11.62 -0.51
CA ARG A 160 -11.75 -10.17 -0.67
C ARG A 160 -10.38 -9.48 -0.72
N ILE A 161 -10.12 -8.72 -1.79
CA ILE A 161 -8.96 -7.82 -1.87
C ILE A 161 -9.17 -6.65 -0.90
N ALA A 162 -8.17 -6.36 -0.08
CA ALA A 162 -8.22 -5.23 0.83
C ALA A 162 -8.18 -3.91 0.02
N PRO A 163 -9.09 -2.95 0.26
CA PRO A 163 -9.07 -1.69 -0.46
C PRO A 163 -7.82 -0.91 -0.07
N CYS A 164 -7.12 -0.41 -1.07
CA CYS A 164 -5.99 0.49 -0.86
C CYS A 164 -6.44 1.73 -0.09
N CYS A 165 -5.95 1.89 1.15
CA CYS A 165 -6.13 3.08 1.97
C CYS A 165 -5.23 4.26 1.50
N THR A 166 -5.06 4.44 0.19
CA THR A 166 -4.64 5.74 -0.35
C THR A 166 -5.85 6.66 -0.37
N SER A 167 -6.09 7.34 0.75
CA SER A 167 -6.79 8.62 0.70
C SER A 167 -6.00 9.56 -0.21
N ASP A 168 -6.61 9.93 -1.34
CA ASP A 168 -6.00 10.88 -2.28
C ASP A 168 -6.14 12.27 -1.68
N ILE A 169 -5.22 12.61 -0.76
CA ILE A 169 -5.08 13.96 -0.21
C ILE A 169 -4.67 14.85 -1.38
N ARG A 170 -5.69 15.42 -2.05
CA ARG A 170 -5.51 16.50 -3.02
C ARG A 170 -4.64 17.57 -2.36
N ARG A 171 -3.58 17.99 -3.05
CA ARG A 171 -2.67 19.01 -2.54
C ARG A 171 -3.48 20.25 -2.13
N HIS A 172 -3.47 20.60 -0.86
CA HIS A 172 -3.34 22.01 -0.51
C HIS A 172 -1.88 22.36 -0.79
N SER A 173 -1.67 23.13 -1.86
CA SER A 173 -0.37 23.64 -2.27
C SER A 173 0.15 24.67 -1.27
N ASP A 174 1.43 24.57 -0.94
CA ASP A 174 2.35 25.70 -0.73
C ASP A 174 1.82 26.93 0.04
N ALA A 175 1.43 26.73 1.30
CA ALA A 175 1.29 27.83 2.26
C ALA A 175 1.49 27.38 3.73
N ARG A 176 2.72 27.50 4.23
CA ARG A 176 3.01 27.81 5.65
C ARG A 176 4.31 28.62 5.74
N PRO A 177 4.25 29.92 6.09
CA PRO A 177 5.40 30.66 6.61
C PRO A 177 5.93 30.03 7.92
N ARG A 178 7.08 30.53 8.39
CA ARG A 178 7.61 30.21 9.72
C ARG A 178 6.91 31.01 10.80
#